data_AF-A0A7C6W4P4-F1
#
_entry.id   AF-A0A7C6W4P4-F1
#
_cell.length_a   1.000
_cell.length_b   1.000
_cell.length_c   1.000
_cell.angle_alpha   90.00
_cell.angle_beta   90.00
_cell.angle_gamma   90.00
#
_symmetry.space_group_name_H-M   'P 1'
#
loop_
_entity.id
_entity.type
_entity.pdbx_description
1 polymer ?
#
loop_
_entity_poly.entity_id
_entity_poly.type
_entity_poly.pdbx_seq_one_letter_code
_entity_poly.pdbx_strand_id
1 'polypeptide(L)'
;MKKPSLQEFDITAEQYSQYQLYKTKIENREIGREEFGHRFYETFISVIAIIFILLLLIVARVVLLNTATSMIGSGKYVGLFLFILVILILSALLFFVVKMFVAKPFRPKLKQLKIYRPFKKLYIKFQPSIHRELYFDNAKRYELQNEAYYNYIGDLQRRFPGIIEFNYNLQSYLKKIIDEIVSYEHIETNNSIINKQLENRRAVWLKMDGVTFEREVASIYREHGYEAKTTKATGEGGVDIRLWKDGQYSIAQCKNVRHQIDAPAVRKLLETANNEKASKAILICSAGYTPKAKEFAKWKSIELLDLNQFLMLVNNIYPLEYQLVDAIVDTSVTNSNTTYNFKVIGKTEILYSSHTHLEDTNYCLFETLGDAKKTIRRLQRIDKMPLASEASYNVEEWWLESIPRGYYRKPLYYIKVSEKELKTTANKRKEKEKRDGQRKIWTTEQYVQKSMWENE
;
A
#
# COMPACT_ATOMS: atom_id res chain seq x y z
N MET A 1 5.52 -20.33 -0.59
CA MET A 1 5.20 -21.78 -0.48
C MET A 1 4.52 -22.20 -1.78
N LYS A 2 4.97 -23.28 -2.44
CA LYS A 2 4.32 -23.81 -3.66
C LYS A 2 3.10 -24.64 -3.25
N LYS A 3 2.03 -24.63 -4.05
CA LYS A 3 0.88 -25.52 -3.83
C LYS A 3 1.33 -26.97 -4.03
N PRO A 4 1.16 -27.87 -3.05
CA PRO A 4 1.52 -29.28 -3.20
C PRO A 4 0.67 -29.92 -4.29
N SER A 5 1.28 -30.77 -5.10
CA SER A 5 0.58 -31.57 -6.10
C SER A 5 0.40 -33.01 -5.61
N LEU A 6 -0.62 -33.71 -6.10
CA LEU A 6 -0.85 -35.11 -5.75
C LEU A 6 0.32 -36.01 -6.20
N GLN A 7 0.93 -35.69 -7.35
CA GLN A 7 2.07 -36.43 -7.89
C GLN A 7 3.31 -36.38 -6.98
N GLU A 8 3.54 -35.26 -6.29
CA GLU A 8 4.65 -35.12 -5.33
C GLU A 8 4.52 -36.05 -4.11
N PHE A 9 3.35 -36.67 -3.90
CA PHE A 9 3.08 -37.61 -2.81
C PHE A 9 2.79 -39.02 -3.32
N ASP A 10 3.09 -39.33 -4.59
CA ASP A 10 2.81 -40.63 -5.20
C ASP A 10 1.34 -41.06 -5.04
N ILE A 11 0.41 -40.12 -5.18
CA ILE A 11 -1.04 -40.38 -5.14
C ILE A 11 -1.74 -39.82 -6.37
N THR A 12 -2.78 -40.52 -6.83
CA THR A 12 -3.65 -40.05 -7.91
C THR A 12 -4.86 -39.28 -7.35
N ALA A 13 -5.57 -38.55 -8.21
CA ALA A 13 -6.81 -37.87 -7.84
C ALA A 13 -7.88 -38.85 -7.34
N GLU A 14 -7.96 -40.03 -7.96
CA GLU A 14 -8.86 -41.10 -7.55
C GLU A 14 -8.49 -41.63 -6.15
N GLN A 15 -7.21 -41.91 -5.92
CA GLN A 15 -6.72 -42.34 -4.59
C GLN A 15 -7.00 -41.28 -3.51
N TYR A 16 -6.77 -40.00 -3.81
CA TYR A 16 -7.10 -38.94 -2.86
C TYR A 16 -8.61 -38.84 -2.59
N SER A 17 -9.46 -39.01 -3.62
CA SER A 17 -10.91 -39.08 -3.45
C SER A 17 -11.34 -40.24 -2.55
N GLN A 18 -10.74 -41.42 -2.73
CA GLN A 18 -10.99 -42.59 -1.87
C GLN A 18 -10.56 -42.34 -0.42
N TYR A 19 -9.43 -41.67 -0.21
CA TYR A 19 -8.99 -41.24 1.13
C TYR A 19 -10.00 -40.27 1.77
N GLN A 20 -10.54 -39.32 1.01
CA GLN A 20 -11.59 -38.41 1.53
C GLN A 20 -12.87 -39.18 1.90
N LEU A 21 -13.31 -40.12 1.06
CA LEU A 21 -14.43 -41.01 1.37
C LEU A 21 -14.17 -41.85 2.63
N TYR A 22 -12.95 -42.34 2.81
CA TYR A 22 -12.54 -43.07 4.02
C TYR A 22 -12.65 -42.18 5.27
N LYS A 23 -12.13 -40.95 5.21
CA LYS A 23 -12.22 -39.97 6.30
C LYS A 23 -13.67 -39.67 6.67
N THR A 24 -14.52 -39.38 5.67
CA THR A 24 -15.95 -39.16 5.87
C THR A 24 -16.66 -40.39 6.46
N LYS A 25 -16.30 -41.61 6.04
CA LYS A 25 -16.85 -42.84 6.65
C LYS A 25 -16.48 -42.98 8.13
N ILE A 26 -15.26 -42.58 8.50
CA ILE A 26 -14.83 -42.58 9.91
C ILE A 26 -15.57 -41.49 10.69
N GLU A 27 -15.63 -40.27 10.18
CA GLU A 27 -16.33 -39.16 10.84
C GLU A 27 -17.83 -39.47 11.03
N ASN A 28 -18.51 -39.96 9.98
CA ASN A 28 -19.91 -40.38 10.07
C ASN A 28 -20.14 -41.52 11.07
N ARG A 29 -19.14 -42.40 11.21
CA ARG A 29 -19.17 -43.46 12.22
C ARG A 29 -19.07 -42.87 13.62
N GLU A 30 -18.19 -41.91 13.84
CA GLU A 30 -18.02 -41.22 15.13
C GLU A 30 -19.27 -40.42 15.50
N ILE A 31 -19.77 -39.57 14.59
CA ILE A 31 -21.05 -38.86 14.75
C ILE A 31 -22.17 -39.86 15.05
N GLY A 32 -22.22 -40.95 14.27
CA GLY A 32 -23.23 -41.97 14.46
C GLY A 32 -23.17 -42.66 15.83
N ARG A 33 -21.97 -42.77 16.43
CA ARG A 33 -21.77 -43.25 17.80
C ARG A 33 -22.20 -42.21 18.83
N GLU A 34 -21.93 -40.93 18.61
CA GLU A 34 -22.33 -39.85 19.50
C GLU A 34 -23.86 -39.68 19.53
N GLU A 35 -24.49 -39.62 18.36
CA GLU A 35 -25.93 -39.41 18.19
C GLU A 35 -26.77 -40.66 18.47
N PHE A 36 -26.15 -41.83 18.58
CA PHE A 36 -26.86 -43.10 18.77
C PHE A 36 -27.91 -43.02 19.87
N GLY A 37 -27.56 -42.41 21.01
CA GLY A 37 -28.50 -42.26 22.13
C GLY A 37 -29.73 -41.45 21.75
N HIS A 38 -29.57 -40.36 21.00
CA HIS A 38 -30.67 -39.53 20.55
C HIS A 38 -31.60 -40.30 19.60
N ARG A 39 -31.02 -40.95 18.58
CA ARG A 39 -31.77 -41.71 17.57
C ARG A 39 -32.50 -42.90 18.19
N PHE A 40 -31.87 -43.59 19.14
CA PHE A 40 -32.48 -44.69 19.88
C PHE A 40 -33.80 -44.28 20.53
N TYR A 41 -33.85 -43.13 21.21
CA TYR A 41 -35.08 -42.68 21.84
C TYR A 41 -36.17 -42.27 20.83
N GLU A 42 -35.79 -41.68 19.70
CA GLU A 42 -36.75 -41.37 18.63
C GLU A 42 -37.40 -42.61 18.03
N THR A 43 -36.59 -43.62 17.73
CA THR A 43 -37.11 -44.90 17.23
C THR A 43 -37.96 -45.60 18.27
N PHE A 44 -37.54 -45.56 19.54
CA PHE A 44 -38.27 -46.19 20.65
C PHE A 44 -39.67 -45.57 20.80
N ILE A 45 -39.77 -44.24 20.79
CA ILE A 45 -41.04 -43.52 20.84
C ILE A 45 -41.92 -43.84 19.62
N SER A 46 -41.32 -43.89 18.42
CA SER A 46 -42.06 -44.18 17.18
C SER A 46 -42.63 -45.59 17.17
N VAL A 47 -41.88 -46.58 17.67
CA VAL A 47 -42.36 -47.96 17.81
C VAL A 47 -43.55 -48.04 18.77
N ILE A 48 -43.49 -47.36 19.91
CA ILE A 48 -44.62 -47.29 20.85
C ILE A 48 -45.86 -46.70 20.17
N ALA A 49 -45.69 -45.62 19.39
CA ALA A 49 -46.79 -45.00 18.66
C ALA A 49 -47.40 -45.95 17.61
N ILE A 50 -46.58 -46.71 16.88
CA ILE A 50 -47.06 -47.70 15.90
C ILE A 50 -47.82 -48.84 16.58
N ILE A 51 -47.30 -49.38 17.69
CA ILE A 51 -47.99 -50.43 18.46
C ILE A 51 -49.36 -49.95 18.89
N PHE A 52 -49.45 -48.71 19.38
CA PHE A 52 -50.72 -48.10 19.77
C PHE A 52 -51.71 -47.99 18.60
N ILE A 53 -51.25 -47.57 17.42
CA ILE A 53 -52.08 -47.48 16.22
C ILE A 53 -52.53 -48.86 15.73
N LEU A 54 -51.64 -49.86 15.72
CA LEU A 54 -52.00 -51.23 15.35
C LEU A 54 -53.08 -51.79 16.28
N LEU A 55 -52.96 -51.52 17.57
CA LEU A 55 -53.97 -51.92 18.56
C LEU A 55 -55.33 -51.24 18.25
N LEU A 56 -55.32 -49.95 17.89
CA LEU A 56 -56.53 -49.26 17.44
C LEU A 56 -57.10 -49.81 16.13
N LEU A 57 -56.25 -50.18 15.17
CA LEU A 57 -56.69 -50.76 13.90
C LEU A 57 -57.29 -52.16 14.08
N ILE A 58 -56.81 -52.95 15.05
CA ILE A 58 -57.43 -54.23 15.40
C ILE A 58 -58.85 -54.00 15.92
N VAL A 59 -59.05 -52.98 16.75
CA VAL A 59 -60.39 -52.58 17.22
C VAL A 59 -61.24 -52.08 16.05
N ALA A 60 -60.69 -51.25 15.17
CA ALA A 60 -61.38 -50.73 14.00
C ALA A 60 -61.75 -51.83 12.98
N ARG A 61 -60.93 -52.88 12.85
CA ARG A 61 -61.19 -54.03 11.97
C ARG A 61 -62.51 -54.73 12.30
N VAL A 62 -62.86 -54.83 13.58
CA VAL A 62 -64.15 -55.40 14.02
C VAL A 62 -65.31 -54.57 13.48
N VAL A 63 -65.21 -53.24 13.58
CA VAL A 63 -66.20 -52.30 13.04
C VAL A 63 -66.26 -52.37 11.51
N LEU A 64 -65.11 -52.55 10.86
CA LEU A 64 -64.98 -52.56 9.41
C LEU A 64 -65.53 -53.85 8.76
N LEU A 65 -65.35 -55.01 9.39
CA LEU A 65 -65.94 -56.28 8.94
C LEU A 65 -67.48 -56.24 8.99
N ASN A 66 -68.04 -55.69 10.06
CA ASN A 66 -69.49 -55.55 10.21
C ASN A 66 -70.10 -54.60 9.17
N THR A 67 -69.37 -53.56 8.77
CA THR A 67 -69.83 -52.60 7.76
C THR A 67 -69.55 -53.05 6.33
N ALA A 68 -68.48 -53.80 6.08
CA ALA A 68 -68.12 -54.31 4.75
C ALA A 68 -69.09 -55.39 4.26
N THR A 69 -69.54 -56.29 5.15
CA THR A 69 -70.52 -57.34 4.80
C THR A 69 -71.83 -56.76 4.29
N SER A 70 -72.31 -55.65 4.86
CA SER A 70 -73.51 -54.97 4.36
C SER A 70 -73.29 -54.27 3.02
N MET A 71 -72.11 -53.70 2.80
CA MET A 71 -71.77 -52.95 1.58
C MET A 71 -71.52 -53.87 0.38
N ILE A 72 -70.82 -55.00 0.56
CA ILE A 72 -70.47 -55.94 -0.52
C ILE A 72 -71.74 -56.59 -1.10
N GLY A 73 -72.73 -56.92 -0.28
CA GLY A 73 -74.01 -57.47 -0.76
C GLY A 73 -74.81 -56.51 -1.66
N SER A 74 -74.49 -55.21 -1.62
CA SER A 74 -75.17 -54.17 -2.41
C SER A 74 -74.38 -53.68 -3.63
N GLY A 75 -73.20 -54.27 -3.91
CA GLY A 75 -72.35 -53.89 -5.05
C GLY A 75 -71.65 -52.52 -4.93
N LYS A 76 -71.67 -51.87 -3.76
CA LYS A 76 -71.11 -50.52 -3.51
C LYS A 76 -69.62 -50.52 -3.19
N TYR A 77 -68.81 -51.14 -4.05
CA TYR A 77 -67.36 -51.30 -3.82
C TYR A 77 -66.59 -49.97 -3.70
N VAL A 78 -67.03 -48.92 -4.40
CA VAL A 78 -66.41 -47.58 -4.34
C VAL A 78 -66.55 -46.95 -2.95
N GLY A 79 -67.69 -47.13 -2.29
CA GLY A 79 -67.93 -46.59 -0.94
C GLY A 79 -67.07 -47.27 0.13
N LEU A 80 -66.90 -48.58 0.02
CA LEU A 80 -66.01 -49.35 0.90
C LEU A 80 -64.55 -48.90 0.75
N PHE A 81 -64.12 -48.64 -0.49
CA PHE A 81 -62.78 -48.13 -0.78
C PHE A 81 -62.53 -46.76 -0.15
N LEU A 82 -63.46 -45.81 -0.30
CA LEU A 82 -63.35 -44.47 0.31
C LEU A 82 -63.33 -44.53 1.85
N PHE A 83 -64.11 -45.43 2.45
CA PHE A 83 -64.13 -45.60 3.92
C PHE A 83 -62.80 -46.12 4.47
N ILE A 84 -62.21 -47.12 3.81
CA ILE A 84 -60.87 -47.64 4.15
C ILE A 84 -59.82 -46.53 4.02
N LEU A 85 -59.91 -45.71 2.96
CA LEU A 85 -58.99 -44.59 2.75
C LEU A 85 -59.05 -43.56 3.89
N VAL A 86 -60.24 -43.20 4.37
CA VAL A 86 -60.42 -42.25 5.49
C VAL A 86 -59.79 -42.78 6.78
N ILE A 87 -59.95 -44.07 7.09
CA ILE A 87 -59.35 -44.67 8.28
C ILE A 87 -57.82 -44.66 8.20
N LEU A 88 -57.26 -44.94 7.03
CA LEU A 88 -55.81 -44.83 6.81
C LEU A 88 -55.32 -43.40 7.04
N ILE A 89 -56.03 -42.40 6.53
CA ILE A 89 -55.69 -40.97 6.72
C ILE A 89 -55.77 -40.59 8.22
N LEU A 90 -56.82 -40.99 8.93
CA LEU A 90 -56.98 -40.70 10.36
C LEU A 90 -55.90 -41.41 11.21
N SER A 91 -55.53 -42.64 10.86
CA SER A 91 -54.45 -43.37 11.56
C SER A 91 -53.09 -42.70 11.36
N ALA A 92 -52.83 -42.18 10.15
CA ALA A 92 -51.62 -41.42 9.85
C ALA A 92 -51.60 -40.07 10.60
N LEU A 93 -52.74 -39.39 10.70
CA LEU A 93 -52.84 -38.13 11.45
C LEU A 93 -52.63 -38.35 12.95
N LEU A 94 -53.17 -39.44 13.50
CA LEU A 94 -52.97 -39.83 14.90
C LEU A 94 -51.50 -40.15 15.21
N PHE A 95 -50.77 -40.80 14.29
CA PHE A 95 -49.34 -41.03 14.43
C PHE A 95 -48.55 -39.73 14.65
N PHE A 96 -48.85 -38.70 13.86
CA PHE A 96 -48.21 -37.40 14.00
C PHE A 96 -48.58 -36.70 15.32
N VAL A 97 -49.84 -36.79 15.75
CA VAL A 97 -50.29 -36.20 17.02
C VAL A 97 -49.60 -36.85 18.21
N VAL A 98 -49.53 -38.20 18.26
CA VAL A 98 -48.82 -38.93 19.33
C VAL A 98 -47.34 -38.54 19.33
N LYS A 99 -46.71 -38.49 18.16
CA LYS A 99 -45.30 -38.08 18.03
C LYS A 99 -45.07 -36.62 18.45
N MET A 100 -46.02 -35.72 18.25
CA MET A 100 -45.85 -34.30 18.59
C MET A 100 -46.16 -33.99 20.06
N PHE A 101 -47.24 -34.53 20.61
CA PHE A 101 -47.74 -34.17 21.95
C PHE A 101 -47.30 -35.14 23.05
N VAL A 102 -47.10 -36.43 22.77
CA VAL A 102 -46.66 -37.41 23.78
C VAL A 102 -45.13 -37.49 23.84
N ALA A 103 -44.44 -37.46 22.70
CA ALA A 103 -42.99 -37.61 22.68
C ALA A 103 -42.25 -36.44 23.37
N LYS A 104 -42.71 -35.21 23.12
CA LYS A 104 -42.02 -33.97 23.49
C LYS A 104 -41.82 -33.81 25.02
N PRO A 105 -42.82 -34.04 25.90
CA PRO A 105 -42.64 -33.94 27.34
C PRO A 105 -41.89 -35.13 27.97
N PHE A 106 -41.91 -36.33 27.37
CA PHE A 106 -41.28 -37.53 27.93
C PHE A 106 -39.80 -37.71 27.53
N ARG A 107 -39.37 -37.13 26.41
CA ARG A 107 -38.00 -37.18 25.88
C ARG A 107 -36.89 -36.88 26.91
N PRO A 108 -36.95 -35.79 27.71
CA PRO A 108 -35.87 -35.47 28.64
C PRO A 108 -35.76 -36.47 29.80
N LYS A 109 -36.90 -36.97 30.32
CA LYS A 109 -36.92 -37.97 31.40
C LYS A 109 -36.34 -39.31 30.94
N LEU A 110 -36.70 -39.76 29.73
CA LEU A 110 -36.16 -41.00 29.16
C LEU A 110 -34.65 -40.94 28.94
N LYS A 111 -34.11 -39.79 28.50
CA LYS A 111 -32.67 -39.59 28.30
C LYS A 111 -31.84 -39.73 29.59
N GLN A 112 -32.39 -39.34 30.75
CA GLN A 112 -31.68 -39.43 32.04
C GLN A 112 -31.41 -40.88 32.47
N LEU A 113 -32.28 -41.82 32.08
CA LEU A 113 -32.16 -43.23 32.42
C LEU A 113 -31.04 -43.96 31.64
N LYS A 114 -30.49 -43.35 30.58
CA LYS A 114 -29.36 -43.86 29.77
C LYS A 114 -29.50 -45.33 29.31
N ILE A 115 -30.74 -45.80 29.12
CA ILE A 115 -31.08 -47.18 28.72
C ILE A 115 -30.44 -47.57 27.38
N TYR A 116 -30.12 -46.59 26.53
CA TYR A 116 -29.43 -46.82 25.25
C TYR A 116 -27.99 -47.33 25.38
N ARG A 117 -27.32 -47.21 26.53
CA ARG A 117 -25.89 -47.55 26.71
C ARG A 117 -25.51 -48.99 26.33
N PRO A 118 -26.18 -50.06 26.81
CA PRO A 118 -25.90 -51.42 26.38
C PRO A 118 -26.09 -51.62 24.87
N PHE A 119 -27.14 -51.02 24.29
CA PHE A 119 -27.38 -51.03 22.85
C PHE A 119 -26.31 -50.27 22.07
N LYS A 120 -25.78 -49.15 22.59
CA LYS A 120 -24.67 -48.40 22.00
C LYS A 120 -23.38 -49.23 21.98
N LYS A 121 -23.08 -49.96 23.05
CA LYS A 121 -21.92 -50.87 23.09
C LYS A 121 -22.05 -51.97 22.03
N LEU A 122 -23.24 -52.54 21.91
CA LEU A 122 -23.53 -53.58 20.93
C LEU A 122 -23.45 -53.04 19.49
N TYR A 123 -24.03 -51.86 19.26
CA TYR A 123 -23.93 -51.12 18.00
C TYR A 123 -22.48 -50.86 17.59
N ILE A 124 -21.61 -50.41 18.52
CA ILE A 124 -20.18 -50.22 18.25
C ILE A 124 -19.50 -51.55 17.89
N LYS A 125 -19.82 -52.63 18.62
CA LYS A 125 -19.22 -53.95 18.41
C LYS A 125 -19.57 -54.57 17.05
N PHE A 126 -20.78 -54.33 16.55
CA PHE A 126 -21.24 -54.86 15.26
C PHE A 126 -20.89 -53.98 14.06
N GLN A 127 -20.16 -52.87 14.24
CA GLN A 127 -19.71 -52.07 13.11
C GLN A 127 -18.62 -52.79 12.32
N PRO A 128 -18.73 -52.92 10.99
CA PRO A 128 -17.70 -53.54 10.18
C PRO A 128 -16.38 -52.74 10.27
N SER A 129 -15.23 -53.41 10.16
CA SER A 129 -13.95 -52.70 10.04
C SER A 129 -13.95 -51.84 8.77
N ILE A 130 -13.35 -50.65 8.84
CA ILE A 130 -13.10 -49.84 7.65
C ILE A 130 -11.69 -50.19 7.19
N HIS A 131 -11.58 -50.70 5.96
CA HIS A 131 -10.28 -51.04 5.40
C HIS A 131 -9.44 -49.79 5.17
N ARG A 132 -8.13 -49.92 5.37
CA ARG A 132 -7.15 -48.84 5.28
C ARG A 132 -6.14 -49.17 4.19
N GLU A 133 -6.02 -48.30 3.20
CA GLU A 133 -5.09 -48.47 2.09
C GLU A 133 -3.68 -47.96 2.43
N LEU A 134 -2.66 -48.49 1.74
CA LEU A 134 -1.25 -48.14 1.94
C LEU A 134 -0.96 -46.66 1.63
N TYR A 135 -1.60 -46.10 0.61
CA TYR A 135 -1.39 -44.72 0.17
C TYR A 135 -2.05 -43.66 1.08
N PHE A 136 -2.82 -44.06 2.11
CA PHE A 136 -3.48 -43.11 3.00
C PHE A 136 -2.51 -42.25 3.81
N ASP A 137 -1.31 -42.77 4.12
CA ASP A 137 -0.28 -41.97 4.77
C ASP A 137 0.23 -40.85 3.86
N ASN A 138 0.37 -41.14 2.57
CA ASN A 138 0.73 -40.15 1.57
C ASN A 138 -0.39 -39.12 1.37
N ALA A 139 -1.64 -39.57 1.26
CA ALA A 139 -2.81 -38.71 1.16
C ALA A 139 -2.99 -37.80 2.39
N LYS A 140 -2.72 -38.32 3.59
CA LYS A 140 -2.72 -37.54 4.83
C LYS A 140 -1.58 -36.53 4.86
N ARG A 141 -0.37 -36.90 4.43
CA ARG A 141 0.76 -35.96 4.32
C ARG A 141 0.48 -34.86 3.30
N TYR A 142 -0.12 -35.20 2.16
CA TYR A 142 -0.60 -34.25 1.17
C TYR A 142 -1.63 -33.30 1.77
N GLU A 143 -2.64 -33.83 2.45
CA GLU A 143 -3.69 -33.03 3.10
C GLU A 143 -3.10 -32.05 4.12
N LEU A 144 -2.17 -32.49 4.98
CA LEU A 144 -1.49 -31.63 5.95
C LEU A 144 -0.66 -30.53 5.28
N GLN A 145 0.09 -30.84 4.22
CA GLN A 145 0.85 -29.82 3.49
C GLN A 145 -0.06 -28.88 2.70
N ASN A 146 -1.16 -29.38 2.16
CA ASN A 146 -2.16 -28.59 1.45
C ASN A 146 -2.89 -27.64 2.41
N GLU A 147 -3.26 -28.12 3.60
CA GLU A 147 -3.81 -27.30 4.69
C GLU A 147 -2.78 -26.25 5.16
N ALA A 148 -1.52 -26.63 5.37
CA ALA A 148 -0.46 -25.68 5.70
C ALA A 148 -0.27 -24.61 4.61
N TYR A 149 -0.38 -24.99 3.32
CA TYR A 149 -0.38 -24.05 2.21
C TYR A 149 -1.56 -23.08 2.29
N TYR A 150 -2.79 -23.57 2.48
CA TYR A 150 -3.97 -22.70 2.58
C TYR A 150 -3.96 -21.85 3.84
N ASN A 151 -3.44 -22.33 4.97
CA ASN A 151 -3.22 -21.54 6.18
C ASN A 151 -2.16 -20.47 5.96
N TYR A 152 -1.06 -20.78 5.26
CA TYR A 152 -0.05 -19.81 4.87
C TYR A 152 -0.63 -18.74 3.93
N ILE A 153 -1.43 -19.13 2.94
CA ILE A 153 -2.15 -18.20 2.05
C ILE A 153 -3.18 -17.38 2.84
N GLY A 154 -3.92 -17.98 3.76
CA GLY A 154 -4.86 -17.28 4.62
C GLY A 154 -4.17 -16.29 5.57
N ASP A 155 -3.01 -16.66 6.11
CA ASP A 155 -2.12 -15.76 6.85
C ASP A 155 -1.63 -14.62 5.97
N LEU A 156 -1.30 -14.91 4.71
CA LEU A 156 -0.93 -13.88 3.74
C LEU A 156 -2.12 -12.98 3.42
N GLN A 157 -3.33 -13.50 3.18
CA GLN A 157 -4.52 -12.68 2.93
C GLN A 157 -4.91 -11.84 4.14
N ARG A 158 -4.76 -12.38 5.36
CA ARG A 158 -4.95 -11.61 6.61
C ARG A 158 -3.88 -10.53 6.78
N ARG A 159 -2.64 -10.81 6.38
CA ARG A 159 -1.55 -9.82 6.34
C ARG A 159 -1.77 -8.80 5.22
N PHE A 160 -2.26 -9.21 4.07
CA PHE A 160 -2.42 -8.41 2.85
C PHE A 160 -3.88 -8.43 2.36
N PRO A 161 -4.84 -7.87 3.12
CA PRO A 161 -6.23 -7.89 2.69
C PRO A 161 -6.42 -6.86 1.56
N GLY A 162 -6.88 -7.32 0.40
CA GLY A 162 -6.92 -6.55 -0.86
C GLY A 162 -6.48 -7.35 -2.10
N ILE A 163 -5.81 -8.48 -1.90
CA ILE A 163 -5.51 -9.45 -2.97
C ILE A 163 -6.69 -10.41 -3.09
N ILE A 164 -7.63 -10.08 -3.98
CA ILE A 164 -8.93 -10.79 -4.08
C ILE A 164 -8.86 -11.99 -5.05
N GLU A 165 -7.87 -12.07 -5.94
CA GLU A 165 -7.70 -13.21 -6.85
C GLU A 165 -6.24 -13.66 -6.91
N PHE A 166 -5.95 -14.86 -6.39
CA PHE A 166 -4.66 -15.52 -6.62
C PHE A 166 -4.65 -16.22 -7.99
N ASN A 167 -4.81 -15.42 -9.04
CA ASN A 167 -4.33 -15.74 -10.38
C ASN A 167 -3.76 -14.48 -11.06
N TYR A 168 -2.78 -13.87 -10.41
CA TYR A 168 -1.87 -12.94 -11.08
C TYR A 168 -0.51 -13.60 -11.11
N ASN A 169 0.08 -13.73 -12.31
CA ASN A 169 1.50 -14.02 -12.41
C ASN A 169 2.22 -12.99 -11.53
N LEU A 170 2.81 -13.43 -10.41
CA LEU A 170 3.49 -12.57 -9.42
C LEU A 170 4.50 -11.63 -10.11
N GLN A 171 5.05 -12.08 -11.24
CA GLN A 171 5.88 -11.29 -12.15
C GLN A 171 5.19 -10.01 -12.62
N SER A 172 3.94 -10.07 -13.09
CA SER A 172 3.20 -8.90 -13.57
C SER A 172 2.91 -7.89 -12.46
N TYR A 173 2.63 -8.38 -11.24
CA TYR A 173 2.40 -7.51 -10.09
C TYR A 173 3.69 -6.79 -9.66
N LEU A 174 4.80 -7.52 -9.54
CA LEU A 174 6.10 -6.94 -9.19
C LEU A 174 6.60 -5.97 -10.27
N LYS A 175 6.36 -6.30 -11.55
CA LYS A 175 6.65 -5.40 -12.68
C LYS A 175 5.95 -4.06 -12.53
N LYS A 176 4.64 -4.07 -12.25
CA LYS A 176 3.85 -2.84 -12.12
C LYS A 176 4.39 -1.95 -11.00
N ILE A 177 4.72 -2.51 -9.84
CA ILE A 177 5.31 -1.74 -8.73
C ILE A 177 6.66 -1.14 -9.12
N ILE A 178 7.48 -1.89 -9.83
CA ILE A 178 8.77 -1.40 -10.35
C ILE A 178 8.57 -0.26 -11.34
N ASP A 179 7.61 -0.37 -12.26
CA ASP A 179 7.31 0.69 -13.23
C ASP A 179 6.87 1.98 -12.50
N GLU A 180 6.11 1.86 -11.40
CA GLU A 180 5.75 2.98 -10.52
C GLU A 180 6.98 3.59 -9.81
N ILE A 181 7.87 2.78 -9.23
CA ILE A 181 9.12 3.25 -8.59
C ILE A 181 9.98 4.01 -9.59
N VAL A 182 10.17 3.45 -10.78
CA VAL A 182 10.97 4.06 -11.87
C VAL A 182 10.38 5.41 -12.27
N SER A 183 9.05 5.51 -12.41
CA SER A 183 8.38 6.77 -12.70
C SER A 183 8.55 7.80 -11.59
N TYR A 184 8.46 7.40 -10.32
CA TYR A 184 8.65 8.30 -9.18
C TYR A 184 10.08 8.86 -9.15
N GLU A 185 11.08 7.99 -9.26
CA GLU A 185 12.50 8.39 -9.24
C GLU A 185 12.89 9.27 -10.44
N HIS A 186 12.22 9.08 -11.57
CA HIS A 186 12.36 9.95 -12.74
C HIS A 186 11.90 11.37 -12.45
N ILE A 187 10.72 11.53 -11.85
CA ILE A 187 10.18 12.82 -11.43
C ILE A 187 11.11 13.48 -10.40
N GLU A 188 11.54 12.75 -9.38
CA GLU A 188 12.44 13.27 -8.34
C GLU A 188 13.80 13.70 -8.90
N THR A 189 14.35 12.95 -9.86
CA THR A 189 15.59 13.32 -10.54
C THR A 189 15.43 14.64 -11.28
N ASN A 190 14.34 14.81 -12.04
CA ASN A 190 14.05 16.05 -12.75
C ASN A 190 13.81 17.23 -11.80
N ASN A 191 13.08 17.02 -10.70
CA ASN A 191 12.89 18.02 -9.65
C ASN A 191 14.23 18.47 -9.05
N SER A 192 15.16 17.53 -8.82
CA SER A 192 16.51 17.83 -8.32
C SER A 192 17.30 18.70 -9.30
N ILE A 193 17.23 18.41 -10.59
CA ILE A 193 17.87 19.22 -11.66
C ILE A 193 17.31 20.64 -11.64
N ILE A 194 15.98 20.79 -11.64
CA ILE A 194 15.30 22.09 -11.59
C ILE A 194 15.75 22.89 -10.37
N ASN A 195 15.69 22.28 -9.18
CA ASN A 195 16.07 22.94 -7.93
C ASN A 195 17.54 23.36 -7.92
N LYS A 196 18.45 22.51 -8.43
CA LYS A 196 19.88 22.85 -8.53
C LYS A 196 20.11 24.05 -9.45
N GLN A 197 19.42 24.11 -10.59
CA GLN A 197 19.54 25.25 -11.50
C GLN A 197 18.95 26.54 -10.93
N LEU A 198 17.80 26.46 -10.24
CA LEU A 198 17.21 27.60 -9.53
C LEU A 198 18.13 28.15 -8.44
N GLU A 199 18.75 27.26 -7.65
CA GLU A 199 19.73 27.67 -6.63
C GLU A 199 20.99 28.28 -7.24
N ASN A 200 21.47 27.77 -8.39
CA ASN A 200 22.56 28.41 -9.12
C ASN A 200 22.19 29.82 -9.59
N ARG A 201 20.98 30.00 -10.15
CA ARG A 201 20.48 31.33 -10.55
C ARG A 201 20.43 32.25 -9.33
N ARG A 202 19.86 31.79 -8.22
CA ARG A 202 19.80 32.52 -6.96
C ARG A 202 21.18 32.93 -6.43
N ALA A 203 22.16 32.04 -6.52
CA ALA A 203 23.53 32.31 -6.05
C ALA A 203 24.22 33.44 -6.82
N VAL A 204 23.86 33.69 -8.10
CA VAL A 204 24.37 34.83 -8.86
C VAL A 204 23.90 36.15 -8.25
N TRP A 205 22.61 36.28 -7.95
CA TRP A 205 22.02 37.47 -7.33
C TRP A 205 22.57 37.74 -5.92
N LEU A 206 22.77 36.68 -5.12
CA LEU A 206 23.30 36.81 -3.76
C LEU A 206 24.78 37.25 -3.71
N LYS A 207 25.53 37.11 -4.81
CA LYS A 207 26.93 37.54 -4.91
C LYS A 207 27.11 38.99 -5.37
N MET A 208 26.05 39.63 -5.90
CA MET A 208 26.11 41.01 -6.36
C MET A 208 26.34 41.96 -5.18
N ASP A 209 27.10 43.04 -5.39
CA ASP A 209 27.07 44.17 -4.46
C ASP A 209 25.70 44.89 -4.54
N GLY A 210 25.44 45.80 -3.60
CA GLY A 210 24.14 46.49 -3.50
C GLY A 210 23.80 47.30 -4.76
N VAL A 211 24.77 48.03 -5.31
CA VAL A 211 24.57 48.91 -6.48
C VAL A 211 24.31 48.08 -7.73
N THR A 212 25.08 47.01 -7.93
CA THR A 212 24.83 46.06 -9.02
C THR A 212 23.45 45.44 -8.89
N PHE A 213 23.06 45.00 -7.69
CA PHE A 213 21.74 44.41 -7.44
C PHE A 213 20.60 45.39 -7.79
N GLU A 214 20.69 46.65 -7.36
CA GLU A 214 19.71 47.71 -7.70
C GLU A 214 19.58 47.91 -9.20
N ARG A 215 20.72 48.01 -9.90
CA ARG A 215 20.75 48.18 -11.36
C ARG A 215 20.12 47.01 -12.10
N GLU A 216 20.43 45.78 -11.70
CA GLU A 216 19.87 44.58 -12.32
C GLU A 216 18.36 44.46 -12.04
N VAL A 217 17.90 44.77 -10.83
CA VAL A 217 16.45 44.83 -10.52
C VAL A 217 15.75 45.85 -11.42
N ALA A 218 16.32 47.06 -11.58
CA ALA A 218 15.77 48.07 -12.47
C ALA A 218 15.73 47.59 -13.93
N SER A 219 16.76 46.85 -14.37
CA SER A 219 16.79 46.23 -15.69
C SER A 219 15.65 45.24 -15.89
N ILE A 220 15.44 44.33 -14.93
CA ILE A 220 14.33 43.37 -14.97
C ILE A 220 12.96 44.07 -15.02
N TYR A 221 12.75 45.15 -14.27
CA TYR A 221 11.51 45.92 -14.36
C TYR A 221 11.32 46.57 -15.74
N ARG A 222 12.40 47.06 -16.37
CA ARG A 222 12.35 47.56 -17.77
C ARG A 222 11.91 46.49 -18.74
N GLU A 223 12.52 45.32 -18.66
CA GLU A 223 12.14 44.16 -19.47
C GLU A 223 10.71 43.67 -19.17
N HIS A 224 10.21 43.93 -17.97
CA HIS A 224 8.83 43.67 -17.59
C HIS A 224 7.83 44.78 -18.03
N GLY A 225 8.26 45.69 -18.89
CA GLY A 225 7.42 46.75 -19.48
C GLY A 225 7.17 47.95 -18.56
N TYR A 226 8.00 48.17 -17.54
CA TYR A 226 7.99 49.43 -16.79
C TYR A 226 8.99 50.42 -17.40
N GLU A 227 8.70 51.71 -17.36
CA GLU A 227 9.78 52.69 -17.37
C GLU A 227 10.43 52.65 -15.97
N ALA A 228 11.73 52.34 -15.88
CA ALA A 228 12.45 52.27 -14.60
C ALA A 228 13.67 53.21 -14.62
N LYS A 229 13.79 54.07 -13.60
CA LYS A 229 14.92 54.99 -13.41
C LYS A 229 15.58 54.73 -12.06
N THR A 230 16.85 54.34 -12.06
CA THR A 230 17.66 54.21 -10.86
C THR A 230 17.99 55.59 -10.28
N THR A 231 18.04 55.70 -8.95
CA THR A 231 18.47 56.91 -8.26
C THR A 231 19.98 56.88 -7.99
N LYS A 232 20.56 58.00 -7.52
CA LYS A 232 21.96 58.01 -7.07
C LYS A 232 22.06 57.22 -5.75
N ALA A 233 23.22 56.60 -5.48
CA ALA A 233 23.47 55.75 -4.31
C ALA A 233 23.14 56.40 -2.94
N THR A 234 23.11 57.74 -2.86
CA THR A 234 22.62 58.52 -1.71
C THR A 234 21.21 59.06 -1.98
N GLY A 235 20.28 58.20 -2.39
CA GLY A 235 18.93 58.61 -2.76
C GLY A 235 18.17 59.20 -1.56
N GLU A 236 17.42 60.27 -1.80
CA GLU A 236 16.49 60.82 -0.82
C GLU A 236 15.43 59.78 -0.43
N GLY A 237 15.15 59.64 0.87
CA GLY A 237 14.14 58.71 1.39
C GLY A 237 14.51 57.22 1.36
N GLY A 238 15.63 56.84 0.72
CA GLY A 238 16.02 55.43 0.53
C GLY A 238 15.32 54.75 -0.64
N VAL A 239 14.92 55.51 -1.66
CA VAL A 239 14.38 55.00 -2.93
C VAL A 239 15.53 54.71 -3.88
N ASP A 240 15.61 53.49 -4.39
CA ASP A 240 16.67 53.08 -5.31
C ASP A 240 16.19 53.10 -6.77
N ILE A 241 14.89 52.87 -7.00
CA ILE A 241 14.30 52.83 -8.34
C ILE A 241 12.93 53.53 -8.34
N ARG A 242 12.68 54.34 -9.36
CA ARG A 242 11.37 54.90 -9.67
C ARG A 242 10.78 54.21 -10.90
N LEU A 243 9.52 53.79 -10.81
CA LEU A 243 8.86 52.91 -11.77
C LEU A 243 7.57 53.54 -12.29
N TRP A 244 7.33 53.47 -13.59
CA TRP A 244 6.08 53.88 -14.22
C TRP A 244 5.55 52.80 -15.16
N LYS A 245 4.25 52.47 -15.03
CA LYS A 245 3.55 51.56 -15.93
C LYS A 245 2.05 51.82 -15.89
N ASP A 246 1.39 51.82 -17.05
CA ASP A 246 -0.06 51.98 -17.19
C ASP A 246 -0.62 53.21 -16.43
N GLY A 247 0.12 54.33 -16.48
CA GLY A 247 -0.24 55.58 -15.79
C GLY A 247 -0.02 55.56 -14.26
N GLN A 248 0.49 54.48 -13.70
CA GLN A 248 0.80 54.38 -12.26
C GLN A 248 2.26 54.66 -11.98
N TYR A 249 2.52 55.44 -10.93
CA TYR A 249 3.84 55.71 -10.41
C TYR A 249 4.12 54.84 -9.18
N SER A 250 5.25 54.16 -9.12
CA SER A 250 5.68 53.34 -7.99
C SER A 250 7.13 53.63 -7.63
N ILE A 251 7.48 53.43 -6.36
CA ILE A 251 8.87 53.49 -5.90
C ILE A 251 9.33 52.11 -5.44
N ALA A 252 10.61 51.80 -5.63
CA ALA A 252 11.22 50.59 -5.14
C ALA A 252 12.51 50.84 -4.37
N GLN A 253 12.73 50.03 -3.35
CA GLN A 253 13.97 49.93 -2.60
C GLN A 253 14.47 48.49 -2.67
N CYS A 254 15.77 48.33 -2.86
CA CYS A 254 16.44 47.05 -2.97
C CYS A 254 17.40 46.86 -1.79
N LYS A 255 17.40 45.67 -1.18
CA LYS A 255 18.27 45.31 -0.08
C LYS A 255 18.89 43.94 -0.35
N ASN A 256 20.13 43.93 -0.83
CA ASN A 256 20.92 42.70 -0.87
C ASN A 256 21.67 42.50 0.46
N VAL A 257 21.01 41.85 1.43
CA VAL A 257 21.49 41.68 2.80
C VAL A 257 21.36 40.23 3.26
N ARG A 258 22.04 39.87 4.35
CA ARG A 258 21.98 38.50 4.93
C ARG A 258 20.94 38.33 6.03
N HIS A 259 20.40 39.43 6.55
CA HIS A 259 19.42 39.42 7.63
C HIS A 259 18.04 39.85 7.12
N GLN A 260 17.00 39.30 7.74
CA GLN A 260 15.63 39.69 7.42
C GLN A 260 15.40 41.18 7.73
N ILE A 261 14.61 41.83 6.90
CA ILE A 261 14.25 43.24 7.10
C ILE A 261 13.09 43.35 8.09
N ASP A 262 13.24 44.27 9.04
CA ASP A 262 12.24 44.59 10.06
C ASP A 262 11.24 45.67 9.64
N ALA A 263 10.14 45.75 10.39
CA ALA A 263 9.05 46.69 10.16
C ALA A 263 9.47 48.18 10.04
N PRO A 264 10.51 48.70 10.73
CA PRO A 264 10.92 50.09 10.57
C PRO A 264 11.36 50.46 9.14
N ALA A 265 12.05 49.57 8.44
CA ALA A 265 12.45 49.82 7.05
C ALA A 265 11.24 49.84 6.11
N VAL A 266 10.30 48.92 6.31
CA VAL A 266 9.02 48.87 5.57
C VAL A 266 8.21 50.17 5.78
N ARG A 267 8.12 50.65 7.03
CA ARG A 267 7.46 51.92 7.38
C ARG A 267 8.08 53.11 6.66
N LYS A 268 9.40 53.22 6.73
CA LYS A 268 10.13 54.34 6.11
C LYS A 268 9.90 54.41 4.61
N LEU A 269 9.93 53.26 3.91
CA LEU A 269 9.65 53.24 2.48
C LEU A 269 8.21 53.64 2.16
N LEU A 270 7.24 53.17 2.97
CA LEU A 270 5.83 53.53 2.79
C LEU A 270 5.59 55.03 3.05
N GLU A 271 6.22 55.60 4.08
CA GLU A 271 6.20 57.06 4.34
C GLU A 271 6.74 57.83 3.13
N THR A 272 7.85 57.37 2.56
CA THR A 272 8.44 57.97 1.35
C THR A 272 7.49 57.87 0.14
N ALA A 273 6.83 56.73 -0.05
CA ALA A 273 5.84 56.55 -1.11
C ALA A 273 4.67 57.53 -0.99
N ASN A 274 4.15 57.73 0.23
CA ASN A 274 3.08 58.67 0.50
C ASN A 274 3.52 60.12 0.22
N ASN A 275 4.73 60.48 0.64
CA ASN A 275 5.29 61.81 0.40
C ASN A 275 5.48 62.10 -1.10
N GLU A 276 5.91 61.09 -1.87
CA GLU A 276 6.06 61.19 -3.34
C GLU A 276 4.75 60.95 -4.11
N LYS A 277 3.63 60.70 -3.43
CA LYS A 277 2.33 60.34 -4.03
C LYS A 277 2.43 59.13 -4.99
N ALA A 278 3.29 58.17 -4.68
CA ALA A 278 3.38 56.92 -5.41
C ALA A 278 2.16 56.03 -5.13
N SER A 279 1.64 55.37 -6.16
CA SER A 279 0.52 54.45 -6.07
C SER A 279 0.85 53.20 -5.24
N LYS A 280 2.11 52.75 -5.28
CA LYS A 280 2.63 51.69 -4.40
C LYS A 280 4.13 51.81 -4.16
N ALA A 281 4.59 51.21 -3.07
CA ALA A 281 5.98 50.94 -2.77
C ALA A 281 6.31 49.46 -3.04
N ILE A 282 7.54 49.16 -3.44
CA ILE A 282 8.06 47.80 -3.58
C ILE A 282 9.38 47.70 -2.82
N LEU A 283 9.45 46.82 -1.82
CA LEU A 283 10.70 46.50 -1.16
C LEU A 283 11.16 45.13 -1.67
N ILE A 284 12.37 45.07 -2.21
CA ILE A 284 13.00 43.84 -2.69
C ILE A 284 14.13 43.50 -1.73
N CYS A 285 14.12 42.30 -1.12
CA CYS A 285 15.12 41.90 -0.14
C CYS A 285 15.64 40.48 -0.39
N SER A 286 16.96 40.31 -0.40
CA SER A 286 17.55 39.00 -0.68
C SER A 286 17.42 37.98 0.46
N ALA A 287 17.32 38.45 1.70
CA ALA A 287 17.10 37.62 2.90
C ALA A 287 15.64 37.56 3.37
N GLY A 288 14.73 38.30 2.73
CA GLY A 288 13.32 38.36 3.09
C GLY A 288 13.01 39.25 4.31
N TYR A 289 11.92 38.94 5.02
CA TYR A 289 11.27 39.84 5.98
C TYR A 289 10.86 39.13 7.26
N THR A 290 10.93 39.83 8.39
CA THR A 290 10.45 39.29 9.66
C THR A 290 8.92 39.19 9.68
N PRO A 291 8.31 38.31 10.50
CA PRO A 291 6.86 38.19 10.59
C PRO A 291 6.16 39.52 10.88
N LYS A 292 6.76 40.36 11.76
CA LYS A 292 6.25 41.70 12.08
C LYS A 292 6.27 42.65 10.87
N ALA A 293 7.31 42.56 10.02
CA ALA A 293 7.39 43.35 8.79
C ALA A 293 6.30 42.94 7.80
N LYS A 294 6.07 41.62 7.63
CA LYS A 294 5.00 41.08 6.77
C LYS A 294 3.62 41.46 7.29
N GLU A 295 3.39 41.36 8.59
CA GLU A 295 2.14 41.77 9.23
C GLU A 295 1.89 43.28 9.06
N PHE A 296 2.93 44.10 9.22
CA PHE A 296 2.81 45.54 8.99
C PHE A 296 2.47 45.86 7.53
N ALA A 297 3.07 45.19 6.56
CA ALA A 297 2.78 45.41 5.13
C ALA A 297 1.37 44.96 4.72
N LYS A 298 0.75 44.04 5.48
CA LYS A 298 -0.59 43.53 5.17
C LYS A 298 -1.59 44.67 5.03
N TRP A 299 -2.34 44.65 3.93
CA TRP A 299 -3.37 45.64 3.57
C TRP A 299 -2.87 47.07 3.32
N LYS A 300 -1.56 47.28 3.14
CA LYS A 300 -0.98 48.59 2.79
C LYS A 300 -0.49 48.56 1.34
N SER A 301 -0.32 49.74 0.75
CA SER A 301 0.22 49.94 -0.60
C SER A 301 1.74 49.71 -0.67
N ILE A 302 2.23 48.64 -0.05
CA ILE A 302 3.62 48.21 -0.10
C ILE A 302 3.72 46.71 -0.37
N GLU A 303 4.49 46.38 -1.39
CA GLU A 303 4.76 45.02 -1.83
C GLU A 303 6.10 44.57 -1.26
N LEU A 304 6.12 43.42 -0.58
CA LEU A 304 7.34 42.81 -0.06
C LEU A 304 7.73 41.65 -0.96
N LEU A 305 8.81 41.81 -1.72
CA LEU A 305 9.37 40.76 -2.56
C LEU A 305 10.66 40.24 -1.93
N ASP A 306 10.68 38.96 -1.58
CA ASP A 306 11.93 38.27 -1.32
C ASP A 306 12.60 37.83 -2.63
N LEU A 307 13.85 37.34 -2.56
CA LEU A 307 14.59 36.93 -3.75
C LEU A 307 13.89 35.81 -4.53
N ASN A 308 13.21 34.88 -3.87
CA ASN A 308 12.55 33.79 -4.56
C ASN A 308 11.33 34.31 -5.34
N GLN A 309 10.53 35.18 -4.73
CA GLN A 309 9.41 35.84 -5.39
C GLN A 309 9.88 36.71 -6.56
N PHE A 310 10.97 37.45 -6.39
CA PHE A 310 11.56 38.23 -7.47
C PHE A 310 12.08 37.33 -8.60
N LEU A 311 12.74 36.21 -8.29
CA LEU A 311 13.19 35.25 -9.31
C LEU A 311 12.05 34.61 -10.09
N MET A 312 10.84 34.49 -9.54
CA MET A 312 9.67 34.08 -10.32
C MET A 312 9.35 35.09 -11.42
N LEU A 313 9.44 36.39 -11.14
CA LEU A 313 9.31 37.44 -12.14
C LEU A 313 10.40 37.32 -13.22
N VAL A 314 11.66 37.11 -12.80
CA VAL A 314 12.78 36.92 -13.73
C VAL A 314 12.55 35.68 -14.61
N ASN A 315 12.05 34.57 -14.05
CA ASN A 315 11.76 33.35 -14.81
C ASN A 315 10.64 33.55 -15.85
N ASN A 316 9.69 34.46 -15.61
CA ASN A 316 8.64 34.77 -16.59
C ASN A 316 9.18 35.53 -17.81
N ILE A 317 10.24 36.33 -17.64
CA ILE A 317 10.86 37.12 -18.71
C ILE A 317 11.95 36.30 -19.41
N TYR A 318 12.76 35.59 -18.61
CA TYR A 318 13.87 34.75 -19.03
C TYR A 318 13.66 33.34 -18.48
N PRO A 319 12.80 32.53 -19.13
CA PRO A 319 12.57 31.14 -18.74
C PRO A 319 13.87 30.36 -18.71
N LEU A 320 14.04 29.53 -17.68
CA LEU A 320 15.13 28.56 -17.66
C LEU A 320 14.73 27.38 -18.56
N GLU A 321 15.59 27.05 -19.51
CA GLU A 321 15.53 25.75 -20.18
C GLU A 321 16.22 24.71 -19.29
N TYR A 322 15.42 23.80 -18.76
CA TYR A 322 15.92 22.71 -17.94
C TYR A 322 16.35 21.55 -18.84
N GLN A 323 17.57 21.04 -18.61
CA GLN A 323 18.04 19.82 -19.25
C GLN A 323 17.50 18.62 -18.47
N LEU A 324 16.20 18.35 -18.67
CA LEU A 324 15.52 17.23 -18.02
C LEU A 324 15.98 15.90 -18.62
N VAL A 325 15.87 14.86 -17.81
CA VAL A 325 15.94 13.49 -18.31
C VAL A 325 14.57 13.19 -18.91
N ASP A 326 14.48 12.89 -20.20
CA ASP A 326 13.19 12.58 -20.85
C ASP A 326 13.04 11.08 -21.15
N ALA A 327 14.15 10.39 -21.37
CA ALA A 327 14.17 8.96 -21.68
C ALA A 327 14.70 8.13 -20.50
N ILE A 328 14.01 7.03 -20.23
CA ILE A 328 14.49 5.98 -19.35
C ILE A 328 15.12 4.89 -20.22
N VAL A 329 16.40 4.61 -20.00
CA VAL A 329 17.17 3.66 -20.82
C VAL A 329 17.30 2.32 -20.10
N ASP A 330 17.18 1.21 -20.84
CA ASP A 330 17.46 -0.12 -20.30
C ASP A 330 18.94 -0.48 -20.48
N THR A 331 19.56 -0.97 -19.41
CA THR A 331 20.90 -1.55 -19.45
C THR A 331 20.93 -2.88 -18.74
N SER A 332 21.91 -3.73 -19.06
CA SER A 332 22.08 -5.01 -18.39
C SER A 332 23.54 -5.34 -18.18
N VAL A 333 23.80 -6.04 -17.08
CA VAL A 333 25.12 -6.52 -16.71
C VAL A 333 25.03 -7.99 -16.35
N THR A 334 25.92 -8.78 -16.94
CA THR A 334 25.91 -10.24 -16.82
C THR A 334 27.14 -10.72 -16.09
N ASN A 335 26.95 -11.66 -15.15
CA ASN A 335 28.03 -12.48 -14.59
C ASN A 335 27.92 -13.91 -15.13
N SER A 336 28.76 -14.83 -14.65
CA SER A 336 28.80 -16.21 -15.17
C SER A 336 27.46 -16.95 -15.16
N ASN A 337 26.53 -16.58 -14.24
CA ASN A 337 25.30 -17.34 -14.00
C ASN A 337 23.99 -16.50 -14.03
N THR A 338 24.07 -15.17 -14.13
CA THR A 338 22.92 -14.27 -13.93
C THR A 338 23.10 -12.95 -14.67
N THR A 339 22.07 -12.51 -15.38
CA THR A 339 21.95 -11.18 -15.98
C THR A 339 21.12 -10.28 -15.07
N TYR A 340 21.63 -9.11 -14.73
CA TYR A 340 20.95 -8.08 -13.95
C TYR A 340 20.54 -6.94 -14.86
N ASN A 341 19.29 -6.51 -14.81
CA ASN A 341 18.77 -5.44 -15.65
C ASN A 341 18.45 -4.19 -14.83
N PHE A 342 18.75 -3.04 -15.43
CA PHE A 342 18.64 -1.74 -14.82
C PHE A 342 17.82 -0.78 -15.69
N LYS A 343 17.08 0.10 -15.03
CA LYS A 343 16.50 1.29 -15.64
C LYS A 343 17.40 2.48 -15.30
N VAL A 344 17.92 3.15 -16.31
CA VAL A 344 18.83 4.29 -16.17
C VAL A 344 18.05 5.60 -16.33
N ILE A 345 18.16 6.46 -15.33
CA ILE A 345 17.51 7.76 -15.18
C ILE A 345 18.60 8.79 -14.93
N GLY A 346 19.09 9.42 -16.00
CA GLY A 346 20.24 10.33 -15.92
C GLY A 346 21.49 9.61 -15.40
N LYS A 347 21.95 9.97 -14.19
CA LYS A 347 23.12 9.37 -13.51
C LYS A 347 22.76 8.30 -12.47
N THR A 348 21.48 7.93 -12.43
CA THR A 348 20.93 6.95 -11.49
C THR A 348 20.55 5.70 -12.26
N GLU A 349 20.86 4.53 -11.70
CA GLU A 349 20.40 3.24 -12.20
C GLU A 349 19.57 2.54 -11.13
N ILE A 350 18.45 1.95 -11.52
CA ILE A 350 17.57 1.19 -10.64
C ILE A 350 17.61 -0.26 -11.06
N LEU A 351 18.07 -1.15 -10.17
CA LEU A 351 18.02 -2.59 -10.41
C LEU A 351 16.56 -3.05 -10.32
N TYR A 352 16.03 -3.57 -11.42
CA TYR A 352 14.63 -3.97 -11.46
C TYR A 352 14.41 -5.46 -11.65
N SER A 353 15.32 -6.17 -12.32
CA SER A 353 15.19 -7.61 -12.49
C SER A 353 16.53 -8.31 -12.62
N SER A 354 16.50 -9.62 -12.39
CA SER A 354 17.60 -10.52 -12.67
C SER A 354 17.08 -11.79 -13.34
N HIS A 355 17.83 -12.32 -14.30
CA HIS A 355 17.50 -13.51 -15.07
C HIS A 355 18.63 -14.52 -14.89
N THR A 356 18.30 -15.73 -14.43
CA THR A 356 19.27 -16.83 -14.34
C THR A 356 19.29 -17.60 -15.66
N HIS A 357 20.34 -18.40 -15.93
CA HIS A 357 20.37 -19.26 -17.14
C HIS A 357 19.28 -20.34 -17.16
N LEU A 358 18.52 -20.49 -16.07
CA LEU A 358 17.35 -21.37 -15.97
C LEU A 358 16.05 -20.67 -16.43
N GLU A 359 16.16 -19.53 -17.13
CA GLU A 359 15.09 -18.73 -17.73
C GLU A 359 14.08 -18.06 -16.77
N ASP A 360 14.24 -18.20 -15.46
CA ASP A 360 13.38 -17.54 -14.47
C ASP A 360 13.72 -16.05 -14.27
N THR A 361 12.79 -15.18 -14.66
CA THR A 361 12.83 -13.73 -14.37
C THR A 361 12.46 -13.47 -12.91
N ASN A 362 13.41 -12.92 -12.15
CA ASN A 362 13.23 -12.52 -10.77
C ASN A 362 13.27 -11.00 -10.65
N TYR A 363 12.15 -10.37 -10.31
CA TYR A 363 12.10 -8.94 -10.02
C TYR A 363 12.86 -8.62 -8.73
N CYS A 364 13.70 -7.57 -8.76
CA CYS A 364 14.61 -7.20 -7.69
C CYS A 364 13.98 -6.24 -6.68
N LEU A 365 12.79 -6.59 -6.20
CA LEU A 365 12.07 -5.89 -5.14
C LEU A 365 12.07 -6.77 -3.90
N PHE A 366 12.76 -6.33 -2.85
CA PHE A 366 13.09 -7.16 -1.69
C PHE A 366 12.13 -6.91 -0.54
N GLU A 367 11.71 -7.96 0.16
CA GLU A 367 10.93 -7.83 1.40
C GLU A 367 11.79 -7.45 2.62
N THR A 368 13.10 -7.64 2.53
CA THR A 368 14.04 -7.36 3.62
C THR A 368 15.26 -6.56 3.14
N LEU A 369 15.70 -5.62 3.98
CA LEU A 369 16.95 -4.88 3.82
C LEU A 369 18.17 -5.81 3.69
N GLY A 370 18.13 -6.96 4.37
CA GLY A 370 19.21 -7.95 4.35
C GLY A 370 19.43 -8.55 2.98
N ASP A 371 18.36 -8.88 2.26
CA ASP A 371 18.45 -9.50 0.94
C ASP A 371 18.86 -8.50 -0.14
N ALA A 372 18.38 -7.25 -0.06
CA ALA A 372 18.87 -6.16 -0.89
C ALA A 372 20.39 -5.95 -0.72
N LYS A 373 20.88 -5.90 0.53
CA LYS A 373 22.32 -5.75 0.83
C LYS A 373 23.17 -6.92 0.33
N LYS A 374 22.67 -8.17 0.40
CA LYS A 374 23.36 -9.33 -0.19
C LYS A 374 23.50 -9.17 -1.70
N THR A 375 22.47 -8.68 -2.38
CA THR A 375 22.51 -8.43 -3.82
C THR A 375 23.54 -7.37 -4.19
N ILE A 376 23.62 -6.26 -3.44
CA ILE A 376 24.68 -5.24 -3.63
C ILE A 376 26.08 -5.87 -3.58
N ARG A 377 26.36 -6.73 -2.59
CA ARG A 377 27.66 -7.42 -2.47
C ARG A 377 27.98 -8.32 -3.68
N ARG A 378 26.95 -8.85 -4.35
CA ARG A 378 27.12 -9.65 -5.58
C ARG A 378 27.41 -8.75 -6.78
N LEU A 379 26.66 -7.65 -6.92
CA LEU A 379 26.87 -6.68 -8.01
C LEU A 379 28.28 -6.11 -7.99
N GLN A 380 28.80 -5.75 -6.80
CA GLN A 380 30.13 -5.18 -6.64
C GLN A 380 31.29 -6.13 -6.99
N ARG A 381 31.03 -7.42 -7.21
CA ARG A 381 32.03 -8.40 -7.67
C ARG A 381 32.05 -8.55 -9.19
N ILE A 382 31.16 -7.86 -9.91
CA ILE A 382 31.10 -7.92 -11.36
C ILE A 382 32.01 -6.81 -11.91
N ASP A 383 33.00 -7.16 -12.71
CA ASP A 383 34.01 -6.20 -13.20
C ASP A 383 33.42 -5.01 -14.00
N LYS A 384 32.26 -5.22 -14.63
CA LYS A 384 31.53 -4.17 -15.38
C LYS A 384 30.79 -3.17 -14.48
N MET A 385 30.66 -3.44 -13.18
CA MET A 385 29.97 -2.56 -12.24
C MET A 385 30.91 -1.48 -11.71
N PRO A 386 30.44 -0.23 -11.53
CA PRO A 386 31.25 0.83 -10.94
C PRO A 386 31.77 0.45 -9.56
N LEU A 387 33.03 0.78 -9.29
CA LEU A 387 33.63 0.53 -7.98
C LEU A 387 32.92 1.33 -6.89
N ALA A 388 32.99 0.85 -5.64
CA ALA A 388 32.40 1.56 -4.50
C ALA A 388 33.02 2.95 -4.25
N SER A 389 34.18 3.26 -4.85
CA SER A 389 34.78 4.60 -4.88
C SER A 389 34.06 5.56 -5.84
N GLU A 390 33.47 5.03 -6.92
CA GLU A 390 32.92 5.78 -8.05
C GLU A 390 31.39 5.90 -7.98
N ALA A 391 30.70 4.92 -7.39
CA ALA A 391 29.26 4.92 -7.23
C ALA A 391 28.81 4.62 -5.79
N SER A 392 27.63 5.11 -5.43
CA SER A 392 26.89 4.71 -4.24
C SER A 392 25.85 3.66 -4.61
N TYR A 393 25.76 2.61 -3.80
CA TYR A 393 24.77 1.56 -3.89
C TYR A 393 23.87 1.66 -2.65
N ASN A 394 22.73 2.32 -2.80
CA ASN A 394 21.79 2.56 -1.72
C ASN A 394 20.61 1.58 -1.80
N VAL A 395 20.08 1.23 -0.64
CA VAL A 395 18.82 0.51 -0.54
C VAL A 395 17.78 1.51 -0.07
N GLU A 396 16.77 1.73 -0.88
CA GLU A 396 15.68 2.67 -0.60
C GLU A 396 14.41 1.89 -0.23
N GLU A 397 13.61 2.49 0.64
CA GLU A 397 12.32 1.96 1.07
C GLU A 397 11.19 2.50 0.20
N TRP A 398 10.43 1.61 -0.42
CA TRP A 398 9.19 1.91 -1.11
C TRP A 398 7.99 1.52 -0.25
N TRP A 399 7.18 2.52 0.10
CA TRP A 399 5.92 2.30 0.79
C TRP A 399 4.81 2.28 -0.26
N LEU A 400 4.06 1.17 -0.35
CA LEU A 400 2.86 1.12 -1.19
C LEU A 400 1.92 2.25 -0.75
N GLU A 401 1.87 3.30 -1.57
CA GLU A 401 1.18 4.54 -1.22
C GLU A 401 -0.30 4.23 -0.95
N SER A 402 -0.82 4.75 0.17
CA SER A 402 -2.23 4.72 0.59
C SER A 402 -2.83 3.44 1.22
N ILE A 403 -2.05 2.60 1.91
CA ILE A 403 -2.65 1.54 2.76
C ILE A 403 -3.22 2.16 4.08
N PRO A 404 -4.54 2.05 4.36
CA PRO A 404 -5.17 2.62 5.56
C PRO A 404 -4.56 2.10 6.88
N ARG A 405 -4.66 2.90 7.97
CA ARG A 405 -4.22 2.49 9.31
C ARG A 405 -4.99 1.23 9.74
N GLY A 406 -4.31 0.07 9.70
CA GLY A 406 -4.88 -1.24 10.07
C GLY A 406 -4.43 -2.41 9.18
N TYR A 407 -3.82 -2.11 8.03
CA TYR A 407 -3.33 -3.10 7.06
C TYR A 407 -1.79 -3.08 7.01
N TYR A 408 -1.16 -4.18 6.58
CA TYR A 408 0.29 -4.40 6.66
C TYR A 408 1.10 -3.26 6.02
N ARG A 409 1.73 -2.49 6.90
CA ARG A 409 2.70 -1.43 6.63
C ARG A 409 4.10 -2.04 6.67
N LYS A 410 4.51 -2.77 5.64
CA LYS A 410 5.95 -3.02 5.46
C LYS A 410 6.43 -2.42 4.15
N PRO A 411 7.57 -1.71 4.18
CA PRO A 411 8.18 -1.22 2.96
C PRO A 411 8.74 -2.40 2.17
N LEU A 412 8.69 -2.28 0.87
CA LEU A 412 9.52 -3.05 -0.03
C LEU A 412 10.83 -2.29 -0.23
N TYR A 413 11.90 -3.00 -0.55
CA TYR A 413 13.22 -2.39 -0.71
C TYR A 413 13.68 -2.56 -2.15
N TYR A 414 14.23 -1.50 -2.74
CA TYR A 414 14.83 -1.55 -4.07
C TYR A 414 16.26 -1.00 -4.01
N ILE A 415 17.06 -1.33 -5.03
CA ILE A 415 18.47 -0.91 -5.08
C ILE A 415 18.62 0.22 -6.08
N LYS A 416 19.13 1.34 -5.58
CA LYS A 416 19.48 2.54 -6.36
C LYS A 416 20.99 2.64 -6.43
N VAL A 417 21.51 2.68 -7.65
CA VAL A 417 22.92 2.95 -7.94
C VAL A 417 23.01 4.37 -8.46
N SER A 418 23.93 5.16 -7.93
CA SER A 418 24.12 6.55 -8.37
C SER A 418 25.60 6.89 -8.42
N GLU A 419 26.01 7.64 -9.44
CA GLU A 419 27.37 8.14 -9.53
C GLU A 419 27.70 9.02 -8.30
N LYS A 420 28.86 8.80 -7.67
CA LYS A 420 29.33 9.69 -6.62
C LYS A 420 29.91 10.94 -7.27
N GLU A 421 29.48 12.11 -6.82
CA GLU A 421 30.22 13.34 -7.13
C GLU A 421 31.65 13.17 -6.59
N LEU A 422 32.64 13.12 -7.49
CA LEU A 422 34.06 13.10 -7.15
C LEU A 422 34.38 14.37 -6.36
N LYS A 423 34.36 14.28 -5.04
CA LYS A 423 34.82 15.36 -4.16
C LYS A 423 36.33 15.48 -4.34
N THR A 424 36.76 16.33 -5.26
CA THR A 424 38.16 16.73 -5.43
C THR A 424 38.73 17.19 -4.08
N THR A 425 40.05 17.07 -3.89
CA THR A 425 40.73 17.54 -2.68
C THR A 425 40.40 19.01 -2.40
N ALA A 426 40.18 19.82 -3.45
CA ALA A 426 39.70 21.19 -3.39
C ALA A 426 38.24 21.32 -2.87
N ASN A 427 37.32 20.44 -3.27
CA ASN A 427 35.94 20.41 -2.74
C ASN A 427 35.89 19.98 -1.27
N LYS A 428 36.72 19.00 -0.86
CA LYS A 428 36.85 18.62 0.55
C LYS A 428 37.48 19.75 1.38
N ARG A 429 38.47 20.48 0.83
CA ARG A 429 39.07 21.66 1.46
C ARG A 429 38.05 22.80 1.58
N LYS A 430 37.27 23.09 0.53
CA LYS A 430 36.19 24.09 0.54
C LYS A 430 35.03 23.74 1.48
N GLU A 431 34.65 22.47 1.61
CA GLU A 431 33.66 22.03 2.60
C GLU A 431 34.19 22.09 4.03
N LYS A 432 35.46 21.74 4.24
CA LYS A 432 36.14 21.87 5.54
C LYS A 432 36.33 23.35 5.91
N GLU A 433 36.72 24.21 4.98
CA GLU A 433 36.80 25.67 5.12
C GLU A 433 35.41 26.30 5.33
N LYS A 434 34.35 25.80 4.69
CA LYS A 434 32.97 26.20 4.99
C LYS A 434 32.54 25.79 6.39
N ARG A 435 32.87 24.57 6.84
CA ARG A 435 32.55 24.07 8.19
C ARG A 435 33.36 24.80 9.27
N ASP A 436 34.66 24.99 9.07
CA ASP A 436 35.55 25.70 9.98
C ASP A 436 35.28 27.21 9.94
N GLY A 437 34.90 27.75 8.78
CA GLY A 437 34.40 29.11 8.60
C GLY A 437 33.06 29.34 9.29
N GLN A 438 32.08 28.43 9.16
CA GLN A 438 30.85 28.48 9.94
C GLN A 438 31.13 28.37 11.44
N ARG A 439 32.05 27.51 11.90
CA ARG A 439 32.45 27.45 13.32
C ARG A 439 33.15 28.71 13.83
N LYS A 440 33.93 29.40 12.98
CA LYS A 440 34.58 30.69 13.31
C LYS A 440 33.63 31.90 13.25
N ILE A 441 32.60 31.86 12.40
CA ILE A 441 31.57 32.92 12.31
C ILE A 441 30.75 33.04 13.61
N TRP A 442 30.69 31.98 14.43
CA TRP A 442 30.08 32.05 15.77
C TRP A 442 31.01 32.58 16.87
N THR A 443 32.28 32.86 16.59
CA THR A 443 33.27 33.20 17.64
C THR A 443 34.17 34.40 17.38
N THR A 444 34.14 35.07 16.22
CA THR A 444 35.03 36.24 16.03
C THR A 444 34.51 37.21 14.96
N GLU A 445 33.74 38.21 15.39
CA GLU A 445 33.71 39.51 14.71
C GLU A 445 35.12 40.13 14.77
N GLN A 446 35.73 40.43 13.62
CA GLN A 446 36.57 41.63 13.36
C GLN A 446 37.39 41.48 12.04
N TYR A 447 37.12 42.39 11.09
CA TYR A 447 38.06 43.07 10.17
C TYR A 447 38.94 42.29 9.16
N VAL A 448 38.69 42.49 7.85
CA VAL A 448 39.45 43.33 6.87
C VAL A 448 39.19 42.83 5.43
N GLN A 449 38.63 43.72 4.61
CA GLN A 449 38.71 43.72 3.14
C GLN A 449 40.08 44.25 2.69
N LYS A 450 40.79 43.54 1.79
CA LYS A 450 41.54 44.15 0.66
C LYS A 450 42.12 43.09 -0.29
N SER A 451 42.18 43.47 -1.57
CA SER A 451 42.90 42.90 -2.71
C SER A 451 42.47 41.54 -3.28
N MET A 452 41.68 41.59 -4.35
CA MET A 452 41.82 40.83 -5.60
C MET A 452 41.04 41.65 -6.64
N TRP A 453 41.43 41.64 -7.92
CA TRP A 453 40.84 42.42 -9.04
C TRP A 453 41.44 43.82 -9.30
N GLU A 454 42.76 43.93 -9.19
CA GLU A 454 43.50 44.39 -10.37
C GLU A 454 43.69 43.18 -11.29
N ASN A 455 43.52 43.43 -12.58
CA ASN A 455 43.60 42.57 -13.75
C ASN A 455 42.28 42.01 -14.29
N GLU A 456 42.02 42.53 -15.50
CA GLU A 456 41.03 42.21 -16.54
C GLU A 456 39.67 42.89 -16.45
#